data_AF-A0AAN6IKB4-F1
#
_entry.id   AF-A0AAN6IKB4-F1
#
_cell.length_a   1.000
_cell.length_b   1.000
_cell.length_c   1.000
_cell.angle_alpha   90.00
_cell.angle_beta   90.00
_cell.angle_gamma   90.00
#
_symmetry.space_group_name_H-M   'P 1'
#
loop_
_entity.id
_entity.type
_entity.pdbx_description
1 polymer ?
#
loop_
_entity_poly.entity_id
_entity_poly.type
_entity_poly.pdbx_seq_one_letter_code
_entity_poly.pdbx_strand_id
1 'polypeptide(L)'
;MAGRCVLIDPGRRDLLFAMHEDSSIEKKRLYRYTRNQQRKETRVTRFKRILEKVKKADAEDIAEAERSLGAGSCVKPDLKLFKEYLVARAQVANKLTRFYNETYTVHPTSTHKIHKRKPKAEVRAFPLHRKLRLSAYVNQKQADQRLINKLQKEFGPNAVIVIGDWSAPMNRFHEPIRGKSWRTLLKR
;
A
#
# COMPACT_ATOMS: atom_id res chain seq x y z
N MET A 1 -8.63 -27.02 22.30
CA MET A 1 -7.94 -26.44 21.13
C MET A 1 -8.42 -27.07 19.83
N ALA A 2 -8.69 -28.38 19.79
CA ALA A 2 -9.24 -29.05 18.61
C ALA A 2 -10.60 -28.49 18.14
N GLY A 3 -10.80 -28.47 16.83
CA GLY A 3 -11.97 -27.95 16.10
C GLY A 3 -12.02 -26.43 15.91
N ARG A 4 -10.94 -25.69 16.19
CA ARG A 4 -10.88 -24.22 16.10
C ARG A 4 -9.59 -23.67 15.48
N CYS A 5 -8.61 -24.51 15.18
CA CYS A 5 -7.31 -24.04 14.73
C CYS A 5 -7.30 -23.74 13.23
N VAL A 6 -6.71 -22.59 12.88
CA VAL A 6 -6.43 -22.19 11.50
C VAL A 6 -4.93 -21.99 11.35
N LEU A 7 -4.32 -22.84 10.53
CA LEU A 7 -2.92 -22.77 10.17
C LEU A 7 -2.73 -21.71 9.08
N ILE A 8 -1.87 -20.73 9.32
CA ILE A 8 -1.58 -19.65 8.37
C ILE A 8 -0.10 -19.69 7.96
N ASP A 9 0.14 -19.69 6.65
CA ASP A 9 1.46 -19.59 6.05
C ASP A 9 1.55 -18.43 5.01
N PRO A 10 2.46 -17.46 5.20
CA PRO A 10 2.77 -16.47 4.18
C PRO A 10 3.80 -17.00 3.17
N GLY A 11 3.32 -17.35 1.96
CA GLY A 11 4.14 -17.96 0.90
C GLY A 11 4.68 -17.00 -0.18
N ARG A 12 5.41 -17.55 -1.17
CA ARG A 12 5.89 -16.78 -2.34
C ARG A 12 4.78 -16.42 -3.33
N ARG A 13 3.77 -17.29 -3.49
CA ARG A 13 2.67 -17.13 -4.46
C ARG A 13 1.51 -16.33 -3.88
N ASP A 14 1.12 -16.66 -2.65
CA ASP A 14 0.03 -16.02 -1.93
C ASP A 14 0.61 -15.20 -0.77
N LEU A 15 0.03 -14.03 -0.52
CA LEU A 15 0.41 -13.19 0.61
C LEU A 15 0.05 -13.84 1.96
N LEU A 16 -1.03 -14.60 1.97
CA LEU A 16 -1.51 -15.39 3.10
C LEU A 16 -2.27 -16.61 2.56
N PHE A 17 -1.87 -17.79 3.01
CA PHE A 17 -2.60 -19.03 2.83
C PHE A 17 -3.08 -19.50 4.20
N ALA A 18 -4.36 -19.83 4.33
CA ALA A 18 -4.96 -20.30 5.56
C ALA A 18 -5.68 -21.63 5.34
N MET A 19 -5.53 -22.54 6.28
CA MET A 19 -6.15 -23.86 6.27
C MET A 19 -6.70 -24.18 7.66
N HIS A 20 -7.96 -24.60 7.72
CA HIS A 20 -8.54 -25.10 8.97
C HIS A 20 -7.98 -26.50 9.29
N GLU A 21 -7.85 -26.85 10.56
CA GLU A 21 -7.34 -28.18 10.97
C GLU A 21 -8.23 -29.33 10.48
N ASP A 22 -9.56 -29.17 10.51
CA ASP A 22 -10.52 -30.13 9.92
C ASP A 22 -10.55 -30.17 8.38
N SER A 23 -9.63 -29.49 7.69
CA SER A 23 -9.59 -29.53 6.23
C SER A 23 -9.14 -30.91 5.75
N SER A 24 -9.96 -31.59 4.95
CA SER A 24 -9.63 -32.88 4.34
C SER A 24 -9.46 -32.76 2.82
N ILE A 25 -9.01 -33.83 2.17
CA ILE A 25 -8.88 -33.90 0.70
C ILE A 25 -10.26 -33.70 0.05
N GLU A 26 -11.30 -34.30 0.62
CA GLU A 26 -12.69 -34.23 0.16
C GLU A 26 -13.33 -32.88 0.49
N LYS A 27 -13.08 -32.34 1.70
CA LYS A 27 -13.65 -31.08 2.18
C LYS A 27 -12.57 -30.08 2.55
N LYS A 28 -12.11 -29.35 1.55
CA LYS A 28 -11.08 -28.31 1.69
C LYS A 28 -11.65 -27.06 2.36
N ARG A 29 -11.14 -26.71 3.53
CA ARG A 29 -11.44 -25.45 4.24
C ARG A 29 -10.23 -24.53 4.15
N LEU A 30 -10.09 -23.88 3.00
CA LEU A 30 -8.92 -23.10 2.62
C LEU A 30 -9.29 -21.65 2.30
N TYR A 31 -8.41 -20.73 2.64
CA TYR A 31 -8.51 -19.34 2.22
C TYR A 31 -7.17 -18.83 1.67
N ARG A 32 -7.22 -18.12 0.55
CA ARG A 32 -6.03 -17.61 -0.15
C ARG A 32 -6.16 -16.11 -0.37
N TYR A 33 -5.24 -15.35 0.21
CA TYR A 33 -5.09 -13.93 -0.06
C TYR A 33 -3.89 -13.71 -0.98
N THR A 34 -4.14 -13.18 -2.17
CA THR A 34 -3.09 -13.03 -3.19
C THR A 34 -2.62 -11.59 -3.32
N ARG A 35 -1.39 -11.41 -3.82
CA ARG A 35 -0.84 -10.08 -4.14
C ARG A 35 -1.69 -9.36 -5.19
N ASN A 36 -2.28 -10.09 -6.12
CA ASN A 36 -3.15 -9.51 -7.16
C ASN A 36 -4.46 -8.99 -6.55
N GLN A 37 -5.05 -9.73 -5.61
CA GLN A 37 -6.21 -9.28 -4.86
C GLN A 37 -5.89 -7.99 -4.08
N GLN A 38 -4.81 -7.98 -3.29
CA GLN A 38 -4.38 -6.78 -2.55
C GLN A 38 -4.14 -5.58 -3.47
N ARG A 39 -3.51 -5.78 -4.63
CA ARG A 39 -3.28 -4.71 -5.62
C ARG A 39 -4.58 -4.13 -6.19
N LYS A 40 -5.59 -4.97 -6.43
CA LYS A 40 -6.92 -4.52 -6.88
C LYS A 40 -7.63 -3.73 -5.78
N GLU A 41 -7.61 -4.24 -4.55
CA GLU A 41 -8.27 -3.62 -3.38
C GLU A 41 -7.64 -2.26 -3.01
N THR A 42 -6.31 -2.17 -3.02
CA THR A 42 -5.57 -0.95 -2.65
C THR A 42 -5.51 0.08 -3.77
N ARG A 43 -5.66 -0.36 -5.03
CA ARG A 43 -5.56 0.46 -6.25
C ARG A 43 -4.19 1.13 -6.44
N VAL A 44 -3.15 0.65 -5.77
CA VAL A 44 -1.79 1.24 -5.82
C VAL A 44 -1.28 1.36 -7.26
N THR A 45 -1.47 0.33 -8.10
CA THR A 45 -1.06 0.36 -9.50
C THR A 45 -1.77 1.47 -10.29
N ARG A 46 -3.07 1.69 -10.03
CA ARG A 46 -3.84 2.76 -10.67
C ARG A 46 -3.30 4.12 -10.24
N PHE A 47 -3.06 4.33 -8.95
CA PHE A 47 -2.52 5.58 -8.44
C PHE A 47 -1.12 5.87 -8.98
N LYS A 48 -0.25 4.84 -9.07
CA LYS A 48 1.05 4.95 -9.72
C LYS A 48 0.89 5.40 -11.17
N ARG A 49 0.03 4.75 -11.96
CA ARG A 49 -0.22 5.14 -13.37
C ARG A 49 -0.71 6.57 -13.51
N ILE A 50 -1.55 7.05 -12.60
CA ILE A 50 -2.01 8.44 -12.60
C ILE A 50 -0.82 9.38 -12.37
N LEU A 51 0.00 9.11 -11.35
CA LEU A 51 1.19 9.93 -11.06
C LEU A 51 2.17 9.93 -12.24
N GLU A 52 2.45 8.77 -12.85
CA GLU A 52 3.35 8.69 -14.02
C GLU A 52 2.84 9.50 -15.22
N LYS A 53 1.52 9.50 -15.46
CA LYS A 53 0.94 10.32 -16.52
C LYS A 53 1.12 11.81 -16.26
N VAL A 54 0.92 12.23 -15.01
CA VAL A 54 1.09 13.62 -14.61
C VAL A 54 2.56 14.05 -14.69
N LYS A 55 3.49 13.21 -14.24
CA LYS A 55 4.92 13.45 -14.37
C LYS A 55 5.36 13.62 -15.82
N LYS A 56 4.81 12.81 -16.73
CA LYS A 56 5.12 12.89 -18.17
C LYS A 56 4.53 14.10 -18.86
N ALA A 57 3.42 14.63 -18.35
CA ALA A 57 2.79 15.84 -18.88
C ALA A 57 3.42 17.13 -18.32
N ASP A 58 4.23 17.01 -17.26
CA ASP A 58 4.91 18.13 -16.65
C ASP A 58 6.08 18.60 -17.53
N ALA A 59 6.13 19.90 -17.79
CA ALA A 59 7.11 20.51 -18.68
C ALA A 59 8.53 20.53 -18.09
N GLU A 60 8.66 20.46 -16.76
CA GLU A 60 9.95 20.62 -16.11
C GLU A 60 10.74 19.30 -16.05
N ASP A 61 10.23 18.15 -16.52
CA ASP A 61 10.82 16.79 -16.37
C ASP A 61 11.11 16.42 -14.90
N ILE A 62 10.04 16.12 -14.18
CA ILE A 62 10.09 15.64 -12.80
C ILE A 62 10.80 14.29 -12.67
N ALA A 63 10.76 13.45 -13.71
CA ALA A 63 11.36 12.12 -13.66
C ALA A 63 12.89 12.20 -13.64
N GLU A 64 13.49 13.17 -14.33
CA GLU A 64 14.92 13.46 -14.22
C GLU A 64 15.30 13.98 -12.83
N ALA A 65 14.52 14.92 -12.29
CA ALA A 65 14.77 15.45 -10.94
C ALA A 65 14.69 14.38 -9.84
N GLU A 66 13.82 13.38 -9.99
CA GLU A 66 13.80 12.23 -9.08
C GLU A 66 14.98 11.28 -9.29
N ARG A 67 15.40 11.08 -10.54
CA ARG A 67 16.56 10.23 -10.88
C ARG A 67 17.85 10.80 -10.32
N SER A 68 18.06 12.12 -10.37
CA SER A 68 19.26 12.76 -9.81
C SER A 68 19.39 12.55 -8.29
N LEU A 69 18.25 12.43 -7.58
CA LEU A 69 18.23 12.09 -6.15
C LEU A 69 18.43 10.60 -5.86
N GLY A 70 18.18 9.73 -6.85
CA GLY A 70 18.29 8.27 -6.69
C GLY A 70 19.73 7.78 -6.52
N ALA A 71 20.71 8.49 -7.10
CA ALA A 71 22.13 8.11 -7.08
C ALA A 71 22.77 8.25 -5.68
N GLY A 72 22.31 9.21 -4.87
CA GLY A 72 22.79 9.47 -3.51
C GLY A 72 21.95 8.83 -2.40
N SER A 73 21.09 7.87 -2.74
CA SER A 73 20.13 7.27 -1.80
C SER A 73 20.85 6.69 -0.58
N CYS A 74 20.45 7.20 0.60
CA CYS A 74 20.92 7.02 1.97
C CYS A 74 20.96 5.57 2.51
N VAL A 75 21.06 4.57 1.64
CA VAL A 75 21.07 3.14 2.00
C VAL A 75 22.41 2.73 2.64
N LYS A 76 23.46 3.53 2.47
CA LYS A 76 24.76 3.33 3.11
C LYS A 76 25.17 4.59 3.89
N PRO A 77 25.70 4.48 5.11
CA PRO A 77 26.21 5.61 5.87
C PRO A 77 27.55 6.07 5.28
N ASP A 78 27.50 6.71 4.12
CA ASP A 78 28.67 7.37 3.51
C ASP A 78 28.45 8.88 3.52
N LEU A 79 29.31 9.57 4.27
CA LEU A 79 29.25 11.01 4.45
C LEU A 79 29.46 11.77 3.13
N LYS A 80 30.28 11.24 2.21
CA LYS A 80 30.55 11.90 0.92
C LYS A 80 29.30 11.87 0.05
N LEU A 81 28.68 10.70 -0.09
CA LEU A 81 27.42 10.52 -0.81
C LEU A 81 26.29 11.37 -0.21
N PHE A 82 26.26 11.50 1.12
CA PHE A 82 25.26 12.36 1.78
C PHE A 82 25.44 13.85 1.44
N LYS A 83 26.68 14.36 1.41
CA LYS A 83 26.95 15.74 1.01
C LYS A 83 26.55 16.00 -0.45
N GLU A 84 26.90 15.08 -1.35
CA GLU A 84 26.50 15.13 -2.76
C GLU A 84 24.97 15.13 -2.91
N TYR A 85 24.28 14.30 -2.13
CA TYR A 85 22.81 14.28 -2.07
C TYR A 85 22.22 15.61 -1.61
N LEU A 86 22.78 16.29 -0.59
CA LEU A 86 22.27 17.58 -0.12
C LEU A 86 22.36 18.65 -1.20
N VAL A 87 23.47 18.70 -1.95
CA VAL A 87 23.65 19.62 -3.08
C VAL A 87 22.63 19.32 -4.18
N ALA A 88 22.51 18.06 -4.60
CA ALA A 88 21.53 17.65 -5.61
C ALA A 88 20.09 17.96 -5.17
N ARG A 89 19.76 17.73 -3.89
CA ARG A 89 18.45 18.03 -3.30
C ARG A 89 18.14 19.52 -3.32
N ALA A 90 19.10 20.38 -3.00
CA ALA A 90 18.92 21.83 -3.04
C ALA A 90 18.59 22.31 -4.47
N GLN A 91 19.29 21.76 -5.48
CA GLN A 91 19.08 22.12 -6.89
C GLN A 91 17.66 21.78 -7.39
N VAL A 92 17.12 20.63 -7.01
CA VAL A 92 15.78 20.19 -7.48
C VAL A 92 14.63 20.54 -6.53
N ALA A 93 14.92 21.12 -5.35
CA ALA A 93 13.95 21.30 -4.26
C ALA A 93 12.71 22.09 -4.69
N ASN A 94 12.92 23.24 -5.34
CA ASN A 94 11.82 24.13 -5.74
C ASN A 94 10.89 23.45 -6.75
N LYS A 95 11.47 22.85 -7.78
CA LYS A 95 10.78 22.08 -8.82
C LYS A 95 9.95 20.94 -8.25
N LEU A 96 10.55 20.09 -7.40
CA LEU A 96 9.82 18.99 -6.77
C LEU A 96 8.74 19.47 -5.79
N THR A 97 9.03 20.50 -5.00
CA THR A 97 8.08 21.08 -4.04
C THR A 97 6.86 21.63 -4.76
N ARG A 98 7.09 22.39 -5.84
CA ARG A 98 6.06 22.92 -6.74
C ARG A 98 5.19 21.79 -7.27
N PHE A 99 5.80 20.79 -7.90
CA PHE A 99 5.07 19.64 -8.43
C PHE A 99 4.20 18.94 -7.38
N TYR A 100 4.76 18.61 -6.22
CA TYR A 100 4.04 17.83 -5.21
C TYR A 100 2.96 18.60 -4.44
N ASN A 101 3.07 19.93 -4.36
CA ASN A 101 2.10 20.78 -3.68
C ASN A 101 1.08 21.42 -4.63
N GLU A 102 1.47 21.76 -5.86
CA GLU A 102 0.66 22.55 -6.81
C GLU A 102 0.03 21.71 -7.92
N THR A 103 0.32 20.42 -8.00
CA THR A 103 -0.45 19.52 -8.86
C THR A 103 -1.82 19.27 -8.23
N TYR A 104 -2.87 19.92 -8.72
CA TYR A 104 -4.23 19.77 -8.20
C TYR A 104 -5.08 18.83 -9.06
N THR A 105 -6.06 18.19 -8.43
CA THR A 105 -7.18 17.59 -9.16
C THR A 105 -8.33 18.58 -9.24
N VAL A 106 -8.77 18.92 -10.45
CA VAL A 106 -10.06 19.59 -10.61
C VAL A 106 -11.14 18.56 -10.31
N HIS A 107 -11.79 18.70 -9.16
CA HIS A 107 -13.07 18.05 -8.93
C HIS A 107 -14.14 18.95 -9.51
N PRO A 108 -14.80 18.59 -10.62
CA PRO A 108 -16.12 19.14 -10.84
C PRO A 108 -16.92 18.70 -9.61
N THR A 109 -17.25 19.65 -8.74
CA THR A 109 -18.23 19.42 -7.68
C THR A 109 -19.41 18.75 -8.33
N SER A 110 -19.79 17.59 -7.82
CA SER A 110 -20.93 16.80 -8.28
C SER A 110 -22.09 17.76 -8.58
N THR A 111 -22.39 17.96 -9.86
CA THR A 111 -23.63 18.60 -10.31
C THR A 111 -24.76 17.60 -10.11
N HIS A 112 -24.95 17.11 -8.88
CA HIS A 112 -26.28 16.68 -8.52
C HIS A 112 -27.15 17.93 -8.57
N LYS A 113 -28.12 17.94 -9.49
CA LYS A 113 -29.12 19.00 -9.66
C LYS A 113 -29.98 19.12 -8.39
N ILE A 114 -29.41 19.53 -7.28
CA ILE A 114 -30.12 19.86 -6.05
C ILE A 114 -30.30 21.37 -6.05
N HIS A 115 -31.35 21.79 -6.76
CA HIS A 115 -31.99 23.10 -6.71
C HIS A 115 -31.10 24.32 -7.07
N LYS A 116 -31.74 25.33 -7.66
CA LYS A 116 -31.12 26.56 -8.21
C LYS A 116 -30.52 27.47 -7.12
N ARG A 117 -29.55 27.00 -6.33
CA ARG A 117 -28.73 27.86 -5.45
C ARG A 117 -27.52 28.35 -6.25
N LYS A 118 -27.25 29.66 -6.21
CA LYS A 118 -26.05 30.28 -6.80
C LYS A 118 -24.80 29.51 -6.37
N PRO A 119 -23.82 29.25 -7.27
CA PRO A 119 -22.60 28.54 -6.91
C PRO A 119 -21.82 29.38 -5.88
N LYS A 120 -21.90 28.98 -4.61
CA LYS A 120 -21.09 29.50 -3.51
C LYS A 120 -20.22 28.36 -3.02
N ALA A 121 -19.06 28.17 -3.63
CA ALA A 121 -17.93 27.46 -3.03
C ALA A 121 -16.72 27.58 -3.96
N GLU A 122 -15.64 28.17 -3.46
CA GLU A 122 -14.31 27.98 -4.02
C GLU A 122 -14.07 26.49 -4.27
N VAL A 123 -13.60 26.15 -5.47
CA VAL A 123 -13.21 24.78 -5.81
C VAL A 123 -12.10 24.38 -4.83
N ARG A 124 -12.41 23.51 -3.86
CA ARG A 124 -11.41 22.98 -2.92
C ARG A 124 -10.40 22.15 -3.70
N ALA A 125 -9.29 22.78 -4.08
CA ALA A 125 -8.18 22.13 -4.76
C ALA A 125 -7.30 21.46 -3.72
N PHE A 126 -7.27 20.13 -3.71
CA PHE A 126 -6.32 19.36 -2.90
C PHE A 126 -5.16 18.89 -3.77
N PRO A 127 -3.92 18.92 -3.25
CA PRO A 127 -2.78 18.38 -3.99
C PRO A 127 -3.03 16.91 -4.32
N LEU A 128 -2.96 16.58 -5.61
CA LEU A 128 -3.21 15.24 -6.17
C LEU A 128 -2.38 14.19 -5.43
N HIS A 129 -1.11 14.48 -5.19
CA HIS A 129 -0.21 13.55 -4.52
C HIS A 129 -0.70 13.17 -3.11
N ARG A 130 -1.07 14.18 -2.29
CA ARG A 130 -1.61 13.94 -0.95
C ARG A 130 -2.91 13.15 -1.01
N LYS A 131 -3.79 13.49 -1.94
CA LYS A 131 -5.04 12.79 -2.15
C LYS A 131 -4.84 11.32 -2.50
N LEU A 132 -3.94 11.01 -3.43
CA LEU A 132 -3.65 9.63 -3.82
C LEU A 132 -3.01 8.84 -2.68
N ARG A 133 -2.11 9.45 -1.90
CA ARG A 133 -1.51 8.82 -0.71
C ARG A 133 -2.56 8.52 0.37
N LEU A 134 -3.43 9.48 0.68
CA LEU A 134 -4.52 9.26 1.63
C LEU A 134 -5.48 8.18 1.14
N SER A 135 -5.84 8.22 -0.14
CA SER A 135 -6.71 7.20 -0.75
C SER A 135 -6.07 5.80 -0.68
N ALA A 136 -4.77 5.68 -0.94
CA ALA A 136 -4.05 4.42 -0.82
C ALA A 136 -4.06 3.89 0.62
N TYR A 137 -3.81 4.77 1.60
CA TYR A 137 -3.86 4.43 3.03
C TYR A 137 -5.26 3.94 3.45
N VAL A 138 -6.31 4.69 3.10
CA VAL A 138 -7.70 4.32 3.40
C VAL A 138 -8.07 2.99 2.73
N ASN A 139 -7.73 2.81 1.46
CA ASN A 139 -7.98 1.56 0.76
C ASN A 139 -7.25 0.37 1.39
N GLN A 140 -6.03 0.57 1.89
CA GLN A 140 -5.28 -0.45 2.62
C GLN A 140 -6.02 -0.86 3.89
N LYS A 141 -6.46 0.10 4.71
CA LYS A 141 -7.23 -0.21 5.93
C LYS A 141 -8.53 -0.94 5.64
N GLN A 142 -9.23 -0.53 4.58
CA GLN A 142 -10.44 -1.23 4.14
C GLN A 142 -10.14 -2.64 3.62
N ALA A 143 -9.03 -2.83 2.90
CA ALA A 143 -8.61 -4.15 2.43
C ALA A 143 -8.27 -5.08 3.60
N ASP A 144 -7.53 -4.58 4.59
CA ASP A 144 -7.21 -5.30 5.81
C ASP A 144 -8.49 -5.71 6.56
N GLN A 145 -9.45 -4.81 6.72
CA GLN A 145 -10.74 -5.12 7.36
C GLN A 145 -11.54 -6.16 6.56
N ARG A 146 -11.60 -6.05 5.24
CA ARG A 146 -12.27 -7.04 4.39
C ARG A 146 -11.62 -8.42 4.50
N LEU A 147 -10.30 -8.48 4.64
CA LEU A 147 -9.57 -9.71 4.85
C LEU A 147 -9.95 -10.34 6.19
N ILE A 148 -9.93 -9.58 7.30
CA ILE A 148 -10.32 -10.05 8.63
C ILE A 148 -11.75 -10.59 8.61
N ASN A 149 -12.70 -9.82 8.05
CA ASN A 149 -14.10 -10.22 7.97
C ASN A 149 -14.27 -11.51 7.15
N LYS A 150 -13.49 -11.69 6.08
CA LYS A 150 -13.50 -12.94 5.30
C LYS A 150 -12.94 -14.11 6.10
N LEU A 151 -11.83 -13.93 6.80
CA LEU A 151 -11.26 -14.98 7.66
C LEU A 151 -12.25 -15.41 8.75
N GLN A 152 -12.90 -14.45 9.42
CA GLN A 152 -13.94 -14.72 10.42
C GLN A 152 -15.15 -15.43 9.81
N LYS A 153 -15.54 -15.08 8.58
CA LYS A 153 -16.64 -15.75 7.87
C LYS A 153 -16.30 -17.19 7.51
N GLU A 154 -15.08 -17.47 7.06
CA GLU A 154 -14.65 -18.81 6.61
C GLU A 154 -14.35 -19.76 7.78
N PHE A 155 -13.75 -19.23 8.85
CA PHE A 155 -13.22 -20.05 9.95
C PHE A 155 -13.93 -19.84 11.29
N GLY A 156 -14.85 -18.89 11.36
CA GLY A 156 -15.55 -18.51 12.58
C GLY A 156 -14.83 -17.40 13.37
N PRO A 157 -15.55 -16.67 14.23
CA PRO A 157 -14.99 -15.54 14.98
C PRO A 157 -14.02 -15.97 16.10
N ASN A 158 -14.14 -17.20 16.59
CA ASN A 158 -13.33 -17.74 17.69
C ASN A 158 -12.20 -18.67 17.20
N ALA A 159 -11.79 -18.53 15.95
CA ALA A 159 -10.71 -19.32 15.38
C ALA A 159 -9.37 -18.99 16.06
N VAL A 160 -8.63 -20.03 16.44
CA VAL A 160 -7.27 -19.90 16.97
C VAL A 160 -6.31 -19.90 15.79
N ILE A 161 -5.72 -18.74 15.51
CA ILE A 161 -4.78 -18.59 14.41
C ILE A 161 -3.40 -19.06 14.85
N VAL A 162 -2.90 -20.10 14.19
CA VAL A 162 -1.53 -20.61 14.35
C VAL A 162 -0.73 -20.17 13.13
N ILE A 163 0.24 -19.27 13.33
CA ILE A 163 1.08 -18.76 12.25
C ILE A 163 2.38 -19.55 12.24
N GLY A 164 2.68 -20.18 11.10
CA GLY A 164 3.96 -20.86 10.91
C GLY A 164 5.14 -19.90 11.09
N ASP A 165 6.21 -20.38 11.72
CA ASP A 165 7.47 -19.66 11.91
C ASP A 165 8.45 -19.84 10.73
N TRP A 166 7.98 -20.45 9.63
CA TRP A 166 8.81 -20.92 8.49
C TRP A 166 9.93 -19.93 8.13
N SER A 167 11.14 -20.27 8.56
CA SER A 167 12.38 -19.61 8.18
C SER A 167 12.88 -20.25 6.89
N ALA A 168 12.89 -19.51 5.78
CA ALA A 168 13.65 -19.97 4.62
C ALA A 168 15.15 -20.05 4.99
N PRO A 169 15.89 -21.09 4.56
CA PRO A 169 17.32 -21.24 4.88
C PRO A 169 18.21 -20.13 4.29
N MET A 170 17.65 -19.28 3.43
CA MET A 170 18.35 -18.17 2.77
C MET A 170 17.90 -16.81 3.32
N ASN A 171 18.02 -16.66 4.65
CA ASN A 171 17.83 -15.38 5.35
C ASN A 171 19.17 -14.91 5.94
N ARG A 172 20.29 -15.04 5.23
CA ARG A 172 21.55 -14.44 5.73
C ARG A 172 21.32 -12.93 5.90
N PHE A 173 21.52 -12.44 7.13
CA PHE A 173 21.52 -11.03 7.52
C PHE A 173 20.18 -10.27 7.45
N HIS A 174 19.03 -10.95 7.47
CA HIS A 174 17.73 -10.28 7.56
C HIS A 174 16.95 -10.77 8.77
N GLU A 175 16.45 -9.85 9.61
CA GLU A 175 15.45 -10.19 10.62
C GLU A 175 14.26 -10.92 9.97
N PRO A 176 13.61 -11.87 10.65
CA PRO A 176 12.33 -12.42 10.21
C PRO A 176 11.24 -11.32 10.29
N ILE A 177 11.20 -10.46 9.28
CA ILE A 177 10.20 -9.39 9.13
C ILE A 177 8.88 -9.98 8.59
N ARG A 178 8.94 -11.15 7.95
CA ARG A 178 7.75 -11.86 7.45
C ARG A 178 6.85 -12.23 8.63
N GLY A 179 5.62 -11.73 8.57
CA GLY A 179 4.63 -11.98 9.61
C GLY A 179 4.50 -10.89 10.68
N LYS A 180 5.45 -9.94 10.87
CA LYS A 180 5.25 -8.84 11.85
C LYS A 180 3.98 -8.03 11.54
N SER A 181 3.83 -7.63 10.27
CA SER A 181 2.61 -6.94 9.79
C SER A 181 1.35 -7.79 9.94
N TRP A 182 1.43 -9.09 9.60
CA TRP A 182 0.29 -10.03 9.72
C TRP A 182 -0.13 -10.26 11.17
N ARG A 183 0.82 -10.41 12.07
CA ARG A 183 0.58 -10.51 13.52
C ARG A 183 -0.10 -9.24 14.05
N THR A 184 0.37 -8.06 13.64
CA THR A 184 -0.28 -6.79 14.03
C THR A 184 -1.68 -6.66 13.45
N LEU A 185 -1.91 -7.14 12.23
CA LEU A 185 -3.21 -7.10 11.56
C LEU A 185 -4.21 -8.06 12.20
N LEU A 186 -3.80 -9.30 12.48
CA LEU A 186 -4.66 -10.37 13.00
C LEU A 186 -4.88 -10.32 14.52
N LYS A 187 -4.14 -9.47 15.24
CA LYS A 187 -4.36 -9.17 16.66
C LYS A 187 -5.51 -8.18 16.92
N ARG A 188 -6.03 -7.55 15.85
CA ARG A 188 -7.12 -6.56 15.92
C ARG A 188 -8.46 -7.25 15.74
#